data_AF-A0A6I5RI37-F1
#
_entry.id   AF-A0A6I5RI37-F1
#
_cell.length_a   1.000
_cell.length_b   1.000
_cell.length_c   1.000
_cell.angle_alpha   90.00
_cell.angle_beta   90.00
_cell.angle_gamma   90.00
#
_symmetry.space_group_name_H-M   'P 1'
#
loop_
_entity.id
_entity.type
_entity.pdbx_description
1 polymer ?
#
loop_
_entity_poly.entity_id
_entity_poly.type
_entity_poly.pdbx_seq_one_letter_code
_entity_poly.pdbx_strand_id
1 'polypeptide(L)'
;MPHQPSFRRLLLTRLLVFSIPILLVGMGMTYRTMRATLIEAASRRLSEQADDKAQEIQSSLRALESQLAIASQTDELRSSFSPSTETYLRRLAQQIPTVRCLQIINISSGEIELDTCDLD
;
A
#
# COMPACT_ATOMS: atom_id res chain seq x y z
N MET A 1 -38.26 -48.46 -37.86
CA MET A 1 -38.09 -48.03 -39.27
C MET A 1 -37.27 -46.75 -39.29
N PRO A 2 -36.10 -46.71 -39.94
CA PRO A 2 -35.26 -45.52 -39.94
C PRO A 2 -35.88 -44.44 -40.84
N HIS A 3 -36.17 -43.26 -40.28
CA HIS A 3 -36.58 -42.09 -41.06
C HIS A 3 -35.39 -41.60 -41.87
N GLN A 4 -35.49 -41.60 -43.20
CA GLN A 4 -34.48 -40.99 -44.07
C GLN A 4 -34.41 -39.49 -43.79
N PRO A 5 -33.24 -38.95 -43.39
CA PRO A 5 -33.10 -37.52 -43.16
C PRO A 5 -33.24 -36.79 -44.49
N SER A 6 -34.10 -35.76 -44.53
CA SER A 6 -34.23 -34.92 -45.71
C SER A 6 -32.88 -34.27 -46.06
N PHE A 7 -32.57 -34.12 -47.35
CA PHE A 7 -31.29 -33.58 -47.84
C PHE A 7 -30.89 -32.27 -47.14
N ARG A 8 -31.87 -31.41 -46.85
CA ARG A 8 -31.69 -30.16 -46.09
C ARG A 8 -31.21 -30.38 -44.65
N ARG A 9 -31.68 -31.43 -43.98
CA ARG A 9 -31.26 -31.79 -42.61
C ARG A 9 -29.82 -32.29 -42.59
N LEU A 10 -29.42 -33.10 -43.56
CA LEU A 10 -28.06 -33.62 -43.66
C LEU A 10 -27.03 -32.49 -43.91
N LEU A 11 -27.37 -31.52 -44.77
CA LEU A 11 -26.54 -30.35 -45.03
C LEU A 11 -26.40 -29.45 -43.78
N LEU A 12 -27.50 -29.20 -43.07
CA LEU A 12 -27.50 -28.39 -41.84
C LEU A 12 -26.69 -29.05 -40.72
N THR A 13 -26.85 -30.35 -40.50
CA THR A 13 -26.07 -31.07 -39.48
C THR A 13 -24.59 -31.00 -39.79
N ARG A 14 -24.20 -31.17 -41.07
CA ARG A 14 -22.80 -31.07 -41.47
C ARG A 14 -22.23 -29.67 -41.20
N LEU A 15 -22.96 -28.61 -41.51
CA LEU A 15 -22.54 -27.24 -41.22
C LEU A 15 -22.35 -26.99 -39.72
N LEU A 16 -23.32 -27.44 -38.89
CA LEU A 16 -23.27 -27.30 -37.44
C LEU A 16 -22.09 -28.04 -36.81
N VAL A 17 -21.83 -29.27 -37.26
CA VAL A 17 -20.70 -30.07 -36.77
C VAL A 17 -19.36 -29.40 -37.07
N PHE A 18 -19.25 -28.65 -38.18
CA PHE A 18 -18.04 -27.89 -38.48
C PHE A 18 -17.96 -26.55 -37.74
N SER A 19 -19.09 -25.86 -37.51
CA SER A 19 -19.07 -24.51 -36.92
C SER A 19 -18.94 -24.52 -35.39
N ILE A 20 -19.61 -25.45 -34.70
CA ILE A 20 -19.58 -25.57 -33.23
C ILE A 20 -18.16 -25.70 -32.66
N PRO A 21 -17.28 -26.60 -33.15
CA PRO A 21 -15.95 -26.75 -32.58
C PRO A 21 -15.12 -25.48 -32.76
N ILE A 22 -15.26 -24.77 -33.88
CA ILE A 22 -14.57 -23.50 -34.13
C ILE A 22 -15.05 -22.44 -33.12
N LEU A 23 -16.37 -22.38 -32.89
CA LEU A 23 -16.96 -21.46 -31.91
C LEU A 23 -16.47 -21.74 -30.49
N LEU A 24 -16.39 -23.02 -30.10
CA LEU A 24 -15.93 -23.44 -28.78
C LEU A 24 -14.45 -23.11 -28.55
N VAL A 25 -13.59 -23.31 -29.55
CA VAL A 25 -12.18 -22.93 -29.47
C VAL A 25 -12.04 -21.42 -29.29
N GLY A 26 -12.80 -20.63 -30.07
CA GLY A 26 -12.83 -19.17 -29.95
C GLY A 26 -13.24 -18.70 -28.55
N MET A 27 -14.34 -19.26 -28.01
CA MET A 27 -14.81 -18.95 -26.65
C MET A 27 -13.81 -19.37 -25.56
N GLY A 28 -13.14 -20.51 -25.73
CA GLY A 28 -12.15 -20.98 -24.77
C GLY A 28 -10.91 -20.09 -24.71
N MET A 29 -10.42 -19.62 -25.86
CA MET A 29 -9.29 -18.69 -25.93
C MET A 29 -9.66 -17.34 -25.30
N THR A 30 -10.79 -16.75 -25.66
CA THR A 30 -11.21 -15.45 -25.12
C THR A 30 -11.43 -15.49 -23.61
N TYR A 31 -12.04 -16.56 -23.09
CA TYR A 31 -12.19 -16.75 -21.64
C TYR A 31 -10.85 -16.76 -20.91
N ARG A 32 -9.86 -17.50 -21.42
CA ARG A 32 -8.52 -17.58 -20.82
C ARG A 32 -7.84 -16.23 -20.84
N THR A 33 -7.92 -15.50 -21.95
CA THR A 33 -7.34 -14.16 -22.07
C THR A 33 -7.99 -13.18 -21.10
N MET A 34 -9.32 -13.15 -21.01
CA MET A 34 -10.03 -12.29 -20.05
C MET A 34 -9.66 -12.61 -18.60
N ARG A 35 -9.53 -13.89 -18.25
CA ARG A 35 -9.06 -14.28 -16.91
C ARG A 35 -7.64 -13.78 -16.63
N ALA A 36 -6.74 -13.95 -17.59
CA ALA A 36 -5.35 -13.53 -17.44
C ALA A 36 -5.24 -12.01 -17.26
N THR A 37 -5.94 -11.22 -18.08
CA THR A 37 -5.90 -9.75 -17.98
C THR A 37 -6.50 -9.24 -16.68
N LEU A 38 -7.54 -9.89 -16.14
CA LEU A 38 -8.10 -9.54 -14.83
C LEU A 38 -7.10 -9.76 -13.69
N ILE A 39 -6.40 -10.90 -13.69
CA ILE A 39 -5.39 -11.23 -12.66
C ILE A 39 -4.21 -10.27 -12.74
N GLU A 40 -3.74 -9.97 -13.95
CA GLU A 40 -2.64 -9.04 -14.17
C GLU A 40 -3.02 -7.62 -13.72
N ALA A 41 -4.22 -7.15 -14.05
CA ALA A 41 -4.71 -5.84 -13.62
C ALA A 41 -4.84 -5.73 -12.09
N ALA A 42 -5.33 -6.77 -11.42
CA ALA A 42 -5.39 -6.81 -9.96
C ALA A 42 -3.98 -6.74 -9.34
N SER A 43 -3.02 -7.49 -9.89
CA SER A 43 -1.63 -7.50 -9.40
C SER A 43 -0.93 -6.16 -9.62
N ARG A 44 -1.10 -5.56 -10.81
CA ARG A 44 -0.54 -4.23 -11.13
C ARG A 44 -1.06 -3.15 -10.19
N ARG A 45 -2.37 -3.15 -9.88
CA ARG A 45 -2.95 -2.19 -8.92
C ARG A 45 -2.36 -2.35 -7.52
N LEU A 46 -2.11 -3.57 -7.08
CA LEU A 46 -1.45 -3.81 -5.78
C LEU A 46 -0.01 -3.27 -5.77
N SER A 47 0.73 -3.41 -6.88
CA SER A 47 2.08 -2.87 -7.00
C SER A 47 2.11 -1.34 -7.10
N GLU A 48 1.24 -0.74 -7.91
CA GLU A 48 1.11 0.72 -8.03
C GLU A 48 0.71 1.33 -6.69
N GLN A 49 -0.28 0.75 -6.00
CA GLN A 49 -0.67 1.21 -4.67
C GLN A 49 0.41 1.01 -3.62
N ALA A 50 1.23 -0.05 -3.71
CA ALA A 50 2.34 -0.25 -2.79
C ALA A 50 3.44 0.80 -2.96
N ASP A 51 3.75 1.18 -4.21
CA ASP A 51 4.75 2.21 -4.50
C ASP A 51 4.26 3.61 -4.07
N ASP A 52 3.01 3.94 -4.39
CA ASP A 52 2.36 5.17 -3.95
C ASP A 52 2.31 5.26 -2.40
N LYS A 53 1.97 4.15 -1.73
CA LYS A 53 1.93 4.11 -0.25
C LYS A 53 3.33 4.21 0.35
N ALA A 54 4.35 3.62 -0.27
CA ALA A 54 5.73 3.75 0.17
C ALA A 54 6.21 5.21 0.06
N GLN A 55 5.85 5.91 -1.02
CA GLN A 55 6.16 7.32 -1.20
C GLN A 55 5.45 8.20 -0.15
N GLU A 56 4.20 7.90 0.19
CA GLU A 56 3.46 8.58 1.26
C GLU A 56 4.12 8.38 2.65
N ILE A 57 4.57 7.16 2.97
CA ILE A 57 5.28 6.87 4.22
C ILE A 57 6.63 7.60 4.28
N GLN A 58 7.40 7.60 3.18
CA GLN A 58 8.68 8.32 3.16
C GLN A 58 8.52 9.84 3.27
N SER A 59 7.48 10.41 2.69
CA SER A 59 7.23 11.85 2.78
C SER A 59 6.79 12.26 4.20
N SER A 60 5.92 11.46 4.83
CA SER A 60 5.54 11.68 6.24
C SER A 60 6.73 11.50 7.20
N LEU A 61 7.60 10.51 6.98
CA LEU A 61 8.83 10.35 7.77
C LEU A 61 9.76 11.57 7.64
N ARG A 62 10.03 12.03 6.41
CA ARG A 62 10.85 13.23 6.17
C ARG A 62 10.26 14.50 6.79
N ALA A 63 8.94 14.64 6.75
CA ALA A 63 8.26 15.76 7.41
C ALA A 63 8.43 15.70 8.94
N LEU A 64 8.42 14.50 9.53
CA LEU A 64 8.63 14.29 10.95
C LEU A 64 10.09 14.57 11.34
N GLU A 65 11.06 14.06 10.56
CA GLU A 65 12.49 14.34 10.75
C GLU A 65 12.80 15.83 10.68
N SER A 66 12.21 16.53 9.71
CA SER A 66 12.33 18.00 9.57
C SER A 66 11.77 18.72 10.80
N GLN A 67 10.58 18.35 11.25
CA GLN A 67 9.97 18.94 12.45
C GLN A 67 10.80 18.68 13.71
N LEU A 68 11.34 17.46 13.88
CA LEU A 68 12.25 17.13 14.98
C LEU A 68 13.57 17.89 14.88
N ALA A 69 14.14 18.02 13.67
CA ALA A 69 15.39 18.75 13.45
C ALA A 69 15.26 20.25 13.71
N ILE A 70 14.07 20.82 13.44
CA ILE A 70 13.75 22.20 13.79
C ILE A 70 13.59 22.33 15.32
N ALA A 71 12.88 21.38 15.94
CA ALA A 71 12.68 21.38 17.40
C ALA A 71 14.00 21.21 18.17
N SER A 72 14.92 20.37 17.68
CA SER A 72 16.23 20.15 18.33
C SER A 72 17.18 21.36 18.24
N GLN A 73 16.96 22.25 17.28
CA GLN A 73 17.74 23.47 17.12
C GLN A 73 17.24 24.64 17.99
N THR A 74 16.13 24.46 18.71
CA THR A 74 15.64 25.48 19.64
C THR A 74 16.56 25.64 20.85
N ASP A 75 16.78 26.89 21.27
CA ASP A 75 17.68 27.23 22.38
C ASP A 75 17.25 26.59 23.72
N GLU A 76 15.98 26.21 23.85
CA GLU A 76 15.37 25.53 25.00
C GLU A 76 15.86 24.08 25.17
N LEU A 77 16.33 23.43 24.09
CA LEU A 77 17.01 22.14 24.13
C LEU A 77 18.54 22.26 24.17
N ARG A 78 19.11 23.37 23.67
CA ARG A 78 20.57 23.59 23.65
C ARG A 78 21.15 24.13 24.95
N SER A 79 20.38 24.91 25.71
CA SER A 79 20.85 25.49 26.96
C SER A 79 20.43 24.61 28.13
N SER A 80 21.41 23.87 28.67
CA SER A 80 21.42 23.27 30.01
C SER A 80 20.05 23.06 30.66
N PHE A 81 19.53 21.83 30.49
CA PHE A 81 18.45 21.17 31.21
C PHE A 81 17.80 22.00 32.32
N SER A 82 16.79 22.77 31.93
CA SER A 82 16.00 23.62 32.82
C SER A 82 14.59 23.02 32.93
N PRO A 83 13.80 23.29 33.98
CA PRO A 83 12.39 22.88 34.03
C PRO A 83 11.55 23.38 32.84
N SER A 84 12.06 24.35 32.07
CA SER A 84 11.49 24.77 30.78
C SER A 84 11.60 23.71 29.68
N THR A 85 12.65 22.87 29.69
CA THR A 85 12.91 21.83 28.67
C THR A 85 11.89 20.70 28.76
N GLU A 86 11.48 20.30 29.97
CA GLU A 86 10.39 19.33 30.18
C GLU A 86 9.04 19.85 29.68
N THR A 87 8.75 21.12 29.96
CA THR A 87 7.51 21.77 29.50
C THR A 87 7.49 21.89 27.97
N TYR A 88 8.63 22.18 27.36
CA TYR A 88 8.77 22.22 25.91
C TYR A 88 8.57 20.83 25.27
N LEU A 89 9.21 19.79 25.81
CA LEU A 89 9.02 18.40 25.35
C LEU A 89 7.56 17.95 25.40
N ARG A 90 6.83 18.29 26.48
CA ARG A 90 5.39 18.01 26.59
C ARG A 90 4.56 18.77 25.56
N ARG A 91 4.87 20.03 25.28
CA ARG A 91 4.19 20.80 24.22
C ARG A 91 4.49 20.23 22.83
N LEU A 92 5.72 19.79 22.61
CA LEU A 92 6.14 19.16 21.36
C LEU A 92 5.42 17.82 21.16
N ALA A 93 5.28 17.00 22.21
CA ALA A 93 4.49 15.77 22.18
C ALA A 93 3.01 16.04 21.84
N GLN A 94 2.43 17.13 22.33
CA GLN A 94 1.06 17.53 22.00
C GLN A 94 0.89 18.09 20.58
N GLN A 95 1.94 18.68 19.99
CA GLN A 95 1.92 19.25 18.64
C GLN A 95 2.19 18.23 17.55
N ILE A 96 2.82 17.09 17.88
CA ILE A 96 3.12 16.02 16.93
C ILE A 96 2.17 14.83 17.20
N PRO A 97 0.97 14.80 16.61
CA PRO A 97 -0.05 13.79 16.91
C PRO A 97 0.30 12.36 16.46
N THR A 98 1.40 12.18 15.75
CA THR A 98 1.81 10.89 15.15
C THR A 98 2.92 10.18 15.91
N VAL A 99 3.54 10.81 16.91
CA VAL A 99 4.59 10.18 17.73
C VAL A 99 4.00 9.68 19.05
N ARG A 100 4.37 8.45 19.42
CA ARG A 100 3.90 7.82 20.66
C ARG A 100 4.64 8.34 21.89
N CYS A 101 5.90 8.71 21.71
CA CYS A 101 6.76 9.24 22.76
C CYS A 101 7.90 10.08 22.15
N LEU A 102 8.38 11.06 22.93
CA LEU A 102 9.64 11.76 22.72
C LEU A 102 10.61 11.48 23.88
N GLN A 103 11.88 11.27 23.57
CA GLN A 103 12.93 11.00 24.55
C GLN A 103 14.20 11.77 24.20
N ILE A 104 14.85 12.36 25.20
CA ILE A 104 16.16 12.98 25.09
C ILE A 104 17.17 12.03 25.73
N ILE A 105 18.15 11.63 24.94
CA ILE A 105 19.24 10.75 25.32
C ILE A 105 20.55 11.54 25.24
N ASN A 106 21.34 11.47 26.30
CA ASN A 106 22.69 12.01 26.28
C ASN A 106 23.57 11.11 25.42
N ILE A 107 24.09 11.64 24.31
CA ILE A 107 24.92 10.88 23.37
C ILE A 107 26.28 10.43 23.93
N SER A 108 26.74 11.03 25.05
CA SER A 108 28.04 10.72 25.67
C SER A 108 27.93 9.65 26.76
N SER A 109 26.86 9.66 27.56
CA SER A 109 26.62 8.65 28.62
C SER A 109 25.67 7.53 28.18
N GLY A 110 24.89 7.73 27.13
CA GLY A 110 23.82 6.83 26.72
C GLY A 110 22.62 6.82 27.66
N GLU A 111 22.60 7.70 28.66
CA GLU A 111 21.52 7.80 29.63
C GLU A 111 20.36 8.65 29.09
N ILE A 112 19.16 8.25 29.50
CA ILE A 112 17.92 8.97 29.23
C ILE A 112 17.88 10.14 30.21
N GLU A 113 18.00 11.36 29.70
CA GLU A 113 17.94 12.56 30.54
C GLU A 113 16.49 12.98 30.78
N LEU A 114 15.66 12.92 29.73
CA LEU A 114 14.23 13.18 29.84
C LEU A 114 13.45 12.25 28.92
N ASP A 115 12.26 11.84 29.35
CA ASP A 115 11.34 11.07 28.53
C ASP A 115 9.91 11.58 28.68
N THR A 116 9.11 11.30 27.66
CA THR A 116 7.66 11.37 27.71
C THR A 116 7.05 9.98 27.51
N CYS A 117 7.87 8.92 27.64
CA CYS A 117 7.54 7.53 27.28
C CYS A 117 6.89 6.79 28.45
N ASP A 118 7.14 7.21 29.69
CA ASP A 118 6.52 6.63 30.89
C ASP A 118 5.08 7.13 31.15
N LEU A 119 4.47 7.79 30.17
CA LEU A 119 3.05 8.13 30.15
C LEU A 119 2.33 7.21 29.14
N ASP A 120 1.97 6.00 29.61
CA ASP A 120 1.29 4.87 28.93
C ASP A 120 2.15 3.85 28.15
#